data_AF-A0A7J4ELS6-F1
#
_entry.id   AF-A0A7J4ELS6-F1
#
_cell.length_a   1.000
_cell.length_b   1.000
_cell.length_c   1.000
_cell.angle_alpha   90.00
_cell.angle_beta   90.00
_cell.angle_gamma   90.00
#
_symmetry.space_group_name_H-M   'P 1'
#
loop_
_entity.id
_entity.type
_entity.pdbx_description
1 polymer ?
#
loop_
_entity_poly.entity_id
_entity_poly.type
_entity_poly.pdbx_seq_one_letter_code
_entity_poly.pdbx_strand_id
1 'polypeptide(L)'
;MSNYALFLGCTIPARFPYMEKSTRIILDELGVNYRDIEGFTCCPTKSVIKVMDEKVWYLTAARNLAIAEKEDLDILTPCNGCYATLKSAEHEFIVNNNLKDEVNSKLDKIGLEFKGYVKVKHLIEVLHDEFLDKIMSYIQTPMYGMNIAVHYGCHLVRPSSAIHFDDPIEPKKFDALVEVTGAKSIDYDSKMICCGSSLSNVDEEGAIALTRDKILNLQDIASALVLCCPSCFMQFDSKQYLMKKSGENLHLPVIYISELLGLAMGFSPKEMGMDMHRIENESFLNHWFKKYNYYKAIRKHFPIADLKRCYDCGACVQDCPVAKLQEGWDPNEIIGKILGENGENGEFDTIIKTTDIWKCLDCYTCYELCPQKFGMNKVFDKLKELSYKIGNIPQPLDSSITMFKKTGLLGEPTKIRKKLKLPELKKSGVEDLRSLLEMVE
;
A
#
# COMPACT_ATOMS: atom_id res chain seq x y z
N MET A 1 -8.92 -24.39 7.32
CA MET A 1 -7.72 -23.58 7.03
C MET A 1 -6.67 -24.52 6.51
N SER A 2 -6.01 -24.17 5.40
CA SER A 2 -4.91 -24.93 4.85
C SER A 2 -3.75 -24.99 5.85
N ASN A 3 -2.96 -26.05 5.82
CA ASN A 3 -1.81 -26.25 6.70
C ASN A 3 -0.56 -26.37 5.85
N TYR A 4 0.48 -25.59 6.17
CA TYR A 4 1.62 -25.42 5.26
C TYR A 4 2.94 -25.94 5.82
N ALA A 5 3.75 -26.52 4.95
CA ALA A 5 5.17 -26.67 5.11
C ALA A 5 5.89 -25.42 4.58
N LEU A 6 6.61 -24.71 5.45
CA LEU A 6 7.34 -23.51 5.02
C LEU A 6 8.60 -23.91 4.25
N PHE A 7 8.61 -23.63 2.95
CA PHE A 7 9.73 -23.89 2.06
C PHE A 7 10.53 -22.60 1.83
N LEU A 8 11.63 -22.46 2.56
CA LEU A 8 12.49 -21.27 2.54
C LEU A 8 13.46 -21.23 1.35
N GLY A 9 13.64 -22.35 0.65
CA GLY A 9 14.67 -22.49 -0.37
C GLY A 9 16.08 -22.37 0.20
N CYS A 10 17.01 -21.87 -0.60
CA CYS A 10 18.43 -21.80 -0.22
C CYS A 10 18.90 -20.38 0.12
N THR A 11 18.43 -19.36 -0.61
CA THR A 11 18.95 -17.99 -0.48
C THR A 11 18.49 -17.31 0.81
N ILE A 12 17.23 -17.49 1.20
CA ILE A 12 16.69 -16.89 2.43
C ILE A 12 17.49 -17.33 3.66
N PRO A 13 17.58 -18.64 3.99
CA PRO A 13 18.26 -19.05 5.21
C PRO A 13 19.77 -18.78 5.17
N ALA A 14 20.40 -18.83 3.99
CA ALA A 14 21.85 -18.68 3.86
C ALA A 14 22.34 -17.22 3.75
N ARG A 15 21.52 -16.30 3.23
CA ARG A 15 21.93 -14.92 2.91
C ARG A 15 21.02 -13.85 3.51
N PHE A 16 19.72 -14.11 3.61
CA PHE A 16 18.73 -13.13 4.05
C PHE A 16 17.82 -13.68 5.16
N PRO A 17 18.36 -14.14 6.30
CA PRO A 17 17.55 -14.72 7.38
C PRO A 17 16.57 -13.72 8.00
N TYR A 18 16.77 -12.42 7.80
CA TYR A 18 15.80 -11.39 8.18
C TYR A 18 14.50 -11.44 7.36
N MET A 19 14.53 -11.94 6.12
CA MET A 19 13.30 -12.19 5.34
C MET A 19 12.50 -13.37 5.90
N GLU A 20 13.18 -14.41 6.37
CA GLU A 20 12.54 -15.51 7.10
C GLU A 20 11.90 -14.99 8.39
N LYS A 21 12.66 -14.22 9.17
CA LYS A 21 12.17 -13.61 10.41
C LYS A 21 10.91 -12.78 10.18
N SER A 22 10.94 -11.85 9.23
CA SER A 22 9.78 -11.00 8.92
C SER A 22 8.61 -11.82 8.37
N THR A 23 8.85 -12.83 7.53
CA THR A 23 7.80 -13.71 7.01
C THR A 23 7.10 -14.44 8.16
N ARG A 24 7.85 -15.06 9.08
CA ARG A 24 7.29 -15.78 10.23
C ARG A 24 6.47 -14.85 11.13
N ILE A 25 6.97 -13.65 11.43
CA ILE A 25 6.21 -12.64 12.21
C ILE A 25 4.83 -12.39 11.58
N ILE A 26 4.77 -12.18 10.27
CA ILE A 26 3.50 -11.91 9.58
C ILE A 26 2.58 -13.14 9.56
N LEU A 27 3.14 -14.33 9.31
CA LEU A 27 2.36 -15.56 9.34
C LEU A 27 1.78 -15.84 10.73
N ASP A 28 2.57 -15.62 11.79
CA ASP A 28 2.16 -15.79 13.19
C ASP A 28 1.08 -14.79 13.58
N GLU A 29 1.27 -13.50 13.26
CA GLU A 29 0.31 -12.41 13.55
C GLU A 29 -1.05 -12.66 12.87
N LEU A 30 -1.01 -13.18 11.63
CA LEU A 30 -2.20 -13.55 10.87
C LEU A 30 -2.77 -14.93 11.27
N GLY A 31 -2.10 -15.68 12.14
CA GLY A 31 -2.54 -17.01 12.56
C GLY A 31 -2.59 -18.02 11.42
N VAL A 32 -1.65 -17.92 10.47
CA VAL A 32 -1.47 -18.92 9.42
C VAL A 32 -0.96 -20.20 10.06
N ASN A 33 -1.56 -21.35 9.72
CA ASN A 33 -1.09 -22.63 10.22
C ASN A 33 0.06 -23.13 9.33
N TYR A 34 1.28 -23.08 9.85
CA TYR A 34 2.46 -23.56 9.16
C TYR A 34 3.45 -24.19 10.13
N ARG A 35 4.32 -25.07 9.62
CA ARG A 35 5.46 -25.60 10.38
C ARG A 35 6.64 -25.88 9.45
N ASP A 36 7.82 -25.94 10.04
CA ASP A 36 9.00 -26.48 9.37
C ASP A 36 8.91 -28.01 9.33
N ILE A 37 9.41 -28.59 8.24
CA ILE A 37 9.57 -30.03 8.11
C ILE A 37 10.99 -30.37 7.69
N GLU A 38 11.48 -31.52 8.14
CA GLU A 38 12.85 -31.94 7.86
C GLU A 38 13.02 -32.43 6.43
N GLY A 39 14.23 -32.25 5.90
CA GLY A 39 14.65 -32.90 4.66
C GLY A 39 14.43 -32.11 3.38
N PHE A 40 13.81 -30.92 3.39
CA PHE A 40 13.83 -30.04 2.23
C PHE A 40 15.26 -29.69 1.80
N THR A 41 15.46 -29.60 0.49
CA THR A 41 16.74 -29.17 -0.12
C THR A 41 16.49 -27.99 -1.06
N CYS A 42 17.37 -27.78 -2.05
CA CYS A 42 17.11 -26.79 -3.10
C CYS A 42 15.83 -27.16 -3.89
N CYS A 43 15.10 -26.13 -4.33
CA CYS A 43 13.94 -26.25 -5.21
C CYS A 43 14.32 -26.54 -6.67
N PRO A 44 15.35 -27.32 -6.95
CA PRO A 44 16.34 -27.09 -8.03
C PRO A 44 16.13 -25.87 -8.96
N THR A 45 17.01 -24.87 -8.88
CA THR A 45 16.97 -23.69 -9.76
C THR A 45 17.05 -24.07 -11.24
N LYS A 46 16.08 -23.60 -12.04
CA LYS A 46 15.98 -23.90 -13.48
C LYS A 46 17.23 -23.49 -14.27
N SER A 47 17.81 -22.32 -13.97
CA SER A 47 18.99 -21.80 -14.70
C SER A 47 20.29 -22.58 -14.48
N VAL A 48 20.34 -23.47 -13.49
CA VAL A 48 21.55 -24.24 -13.16
C VAL A 48 21.27 -25.74 -13.27
N ILE A 49 20.31 -26.24 -12.49
CA ILE A 49 20.07 -27.68 -12.37
C ILE A 49 19.38 -28.25 -13.60
N LYS A 50 18.40 -27.54 -14.18
CA LYS A 50 17.71 -28.02 -15.38
C LYS A 50 18.61 -28.03 -16.62
N VAL A 51 19.56 -27.08 -16.68
CA VAL A 51 20.58 -27.04 -17.74
C VAL A 51 21.56 -28.21 -17.60
N MET A 52 21.92 -28.57 -16.36
CA MET A 52 22.76 -29.72 -16.08
C MET A 52 22.07 -31.03 -16.48
N ASP A 53 20.86 -31.28 -15.97
CA ASP A 53 20.06 -32.47 -16.30
C ASP A 53 18.58 -32.24 -15.93
N GLU A 54 17.69 -32.38 -16.90
CA GLU A 54 16.25 -32.19 -16.70
C GLU A 54 15.63 -33.27 -15.79
N LYS A 55 16.10 -34.51 -15.85
CA LYS A 55 15.63 -35.59 -14.97
C LYS A 55 16.02 -35.32 -13.53
N VAL A 56 17.23 -34.82 -13.29
CA VAL A 56 17.66 -34.41 -11.94
C VAL A 56 16.81 -33.27 -11.41
N TRP A 57 16.44 -32.32 -12.27
CA TRP A 57 15.53 -31.23 -11.93
C TRP A 57 14.15 -31.75 -11.49
N TYR A 58 13.50 -32.60 -12.30
CA TYR A 58 12.20 -33.17 -11.92
C TYR A 58 12.30 -34.06 -10.67
N LEU A 59 13.30 -34.93 -10.59
CA LEU A 59 13.46 -35.83 -9.44
C LEU A 59 13.65 -35.06 -8.13
N THR A 60 14.45 -33.99 -8.15
CA THR A 60 14.67 -33.19 -6.93
C THR A 60 13.43 -32.38 -6.55
N ALA A 61 12.69 -31.84 -7.53
CA ALA A 61 11.42 -31.18 -7.27
C ALA A 61 10.38 -32.17 -6.70
N ALA A 62 10.22 -33.33 -7.33
CA ALA A 62 9.33 -34.41 -6.89
C ALA A 62 9.66 -34.88 -5.46
N ARG A 63 10.94 -34.99 -5.12
CA ARG A 63 11.38 -35.33 -3.76
C ARG A 63 10.85 -34.31 -2.73
N ASN A 64 10.98 -33.02 -2.99
CA ASN A 64 10.49 -31.99 -2.06
C ASN A 64 8.96 -32.02 -1.97
N LEU A 65 8.26 -32.18 -3.10
CA LEU A 65 6.80 -32.34 -3.11
C LEU A 65 6.35 -33.55 -2.28
N ALA A 66 6.98 -34.72 -2.48
CA ALA A 66 6.69 -35.94 -1.73
C ALA A 66 6.94 -35.81 -0.21
N ILE A 67 7.94 -35.03 0.21
CA ILE A 67 8.21 -34.77 1.63
C ILE A 67 7.06 -34.00 2.29
N ALA A 68 6.57 -32.94 1.63
CA ALA A 68 5.43 -32.18 2.13
C ALA A 68 4.15 -33.03 2.11
N GLU A 69 3.95 -33.80 1.04
CA GLU A 69 2.78 -34.67 0.87
C GLU A 69 2.71 -35.78 1.92
N LYS A 70 3.86 -36.36 2.29
CA LYS A 70 3.97 -37.37 3.37
C LYS A 70 3.51 -36.83 4.73
N GLU A 71 3.73 -35.53 4.96
CA GLU A 71 3.32 -34.84 6.19
C GLU A 71 1.90 -34.26 6.13
N ASP A 72 1.18 -34.48 5.02
CA ASP A 72 -0.15 -33.93 4.74
C ASP A 72 -0.19 -32.39 4.80
N LEU A 73 0.83 -31.75 4.24
CA LEU A 73 0.97 -30.29 4.21
C LEU A 73 1.12 -29.77 2.78
N ASP A 74 0.43 -28.67 2.47
CA ASP A 74 0.71 -27.88 1.27
C ASP A 74 2.04 -27.13 1.42
N ILE A 75 2.69 -26.77 0.32
CA ILE A 75 3.94 -26.01 0.37
C ILE A 75 3.63 -24.51 0.33
N LEU A 76 4.15 -23.75 1.29
CA LEU A 76 4.17 -22.28 1.27
C LEU A 76 5.60 -21.80 1.05
N THR A 77 5.83 -20.98 0.02
CA THR A 77 7.17 -20.40 -0.21
C THR A 77 7.14 -18.87 -0.40
N PRO A 78 8.04 -18.14 0.26
CA PRO A 78 8.25 -16.70 0.06
C PRO A 78 9.30 -16.40 -1.04
N CYS A 79 9.38 -17.24 -2.07
CA CYS A 79 10.37 -17.07 -3.14
C CYS A 79 9.77 -17.41 -4.51
N ASN A 80 9.74 -16.42 -5.41
CA ASN A 80 9.28 -16.62 -6.78
C ASN A 80 10.01 -17.76 -7.50
N GLY A 81 11.32 -17.91 -7.30
CA GLY A 81 12.11 -18.97 -7.93
C GLY A 81 11.71 -20.37 -7.44
N CYS A 82 11.53 -20.53 -6.13
CA CYS A 82 11.08 -21.79 -5.53
C CYS A 82 9.63 -22.11 -5.90
N TYR A 83 8.79 -21.08 -5.97
CA TYR A 83 7.41 -21.19 -6.41
C TYR A 83 7.33 -21.68 -7.86
N ALA A 84 7.95 -20.99 -8.82
CA ALA A 84 7.85 -21.37 -10.23
C ALA A 84 8.45 -22.74 -10.55
N THR A 85 9.68 -22.98 -10.11
CA THR A 85 10.04 -24.18 -9.35
C THR A 85 9.04 -25.32 -9.26
N LEU A 86 8.60 -25.49 -8.02
CA LEU A 86 7.81 -26.61 -7.56
C LEU A 86 6.44 -26.62 -8.23
N LYS A 87 5.85 -25.45 -8.53
CA LYS A 87 4.56 -25.32 -9.22
C LYS A 87 4.59 -25.84 -10.65
N SER A 88 5.66 -25.56 -11.40
CA SER A 88 5.81 -26.09 -12.76
C SER A 88 6.04 -27.59 -12.77
N ALA A 89 6.79 -28.11 -11.80
CA ALA A 89 6.98 -29.55 -11.65
C ALA A 89 5.68 -30.25 -11.24
N GLU A 90 4.96 -29.72 -10.25
CA GLU A 90 3.62 -30.17 -9.83
C GLU A 90 2.69 -30.28 -11.05
N HIS A 91 2.58 -29.21 -11.85
CA HIS A 91 1.76 -29.18 -13.05
C HIS A 91 2.16 -30.26 -14.06
N GLU A 92 3.46 -30.39 -14.36
CA GLU A 92 3.94 -31.39 -15.33
C GLU A 92 3.63 -32.82 -14.86
N PHE A 93 3.81 -33.13 -13.58
CA PHE A 93 3.49 -34.47 -13.07
C PHE A 93 1.99 -34.80 -13.08
N ILE A 94 1.12 -33.78 -13.02
CA ILE A 94 -0.33 -33.96 -13.14
C ILE A 94 -0.73 -34.32 -14.58
N VAL A 95 -0.09 -33.71 -15.58
CA VAL A 95 -0.43 -33.93 -16.99
C VAL A 95 0.35 -35.08 -17.65
N ASN A 96 1.48 -35.48 -17.07
CA ASN A 96 2.40 -36.48 -17.63
C ASN A 96 2.62 -37.66 -16.66
N ASN A 97 1.71 -38.64 -16.73
CA ASN A 97 1.76 -39.84 -15.88
C ASN A 97 3.06 -40.65 -16.06
N ASN A 98 3.60 -40.74 -17.27
CA ASN A 98 4.84 -41.47 -17.52
C ASN A 98 6.02 -40.85 -16.76
N LEU A 99 6.11 -39.52 -16.75
CA LEU A 99 7.14 -38.82 -15.99
C LEU A 99 6.96 -39.04 -14.49
N LYS A 100 5.72 -38.94 -14.00
CA LYS A 100 5.36 -39.20 -12.59
C LYS A 100 5.77 -40.62 -12.16
N ASP A 101 5.48 -41.63 -12.98
CA ASP A 101 5.86 -43.02 -12.71
C ASP A 101 7.40 -43.19 -12.73
N GLU A 102 8.10 -42.53 -13.66
CA GLU A 102 9.56 -42.54 -13.70
C GLU A 102 10.16 -41.96 -12.40
N VAL A 103 9.71 -40.78 -11.95
CA VAL A 103 10.22 -40.20 -10.70
C VAL A 103 9.83 -41.03 -9.47
N ASN A 104 8.61 -41.55 -9.40
CA ASN A 104 8.17 -42.40 -8.28
C ASN A 104 8.98 -43.69 -8.19
N SER A 105 9.39 -44.30 -9.32
CA SER A 105 10.29 -45.47 -9.31
C SER A 105 11.66 -45.20 -8.66
N LYS A 106 12.09 -43.93 -8.63
CA LYS A 106 13.33 -43.50 -7.97
C LYS A 106 13.09 -43.09 -6.52
N LEU A 107 11.97 -42.41 -6.25
CA LEU A 107 11.58 -41.99 -4.90
C LEU A 107 11.31 -43.20 -3.98
N ASP A 108 10.75 -44.28 -4.52
CA ASP A 108 10.47 -45.52 -3.77
C ASP A 108 11.73 -46.10 -3.10
N LYS A 109 12.89 -45.97 -3.77
CA LYS A 109 14.19 -46.41 -3.22
C LYS A 109 14.62 -45.70 -1.94
N ILE A 110 14.01 -44.55 -1.64
CA ILE A 110 14.24 -43.77 -0.42
C ILE A 110 12.97 -43.66 0.44
N GLY A 111 11.95 -44.49 0.17
CA GLY A 111 10.71 -44.54 0.94
C GLY A 111 9.84 -43.29 0.78
N LEU A 112 9.87 -42.65 -0.39
CA LEU A 112 9.01 -41.52 -0.75
C LEU A 112 8.16 -41.86 -1.98
N GLU A 113 7.00 -41.22 -2.07
CA GLU A 113 6.09 -41.31 -3.20
C GLU A 113 5.39 -39.96 -3.38
N PHE A 114 5.26 -39.50 -4.61
CA PHE A 114 4.47 -38.31 -4.95
C PHE A 114 3.14 -38.74 -5.61
N LYS A 115 2.02 -38.52 -4.92
CA LYS A 115 0.68 -38.89 -5.40
C LYS A 115 -0.01 -37.70 -6.06
N GLY A 116 0.43 -36.46 -5.81
CA GLY A 116 0.05 -35.28 -6.58
C GLY A 116 -1.16 -34.52 -6.06
N TYR A 117 -1.42 -34.58 -4.76
CA TYR A 117 -2.45 -33.76 -4.11
C TYR A 117 -1.89 -32.54 -3.35
N VAL A 118 -0.58 -32.51 -3.08
CA VAL A 118 0.07 -31.36 -2.46
C VAL A 118 0.03 -30.15 -3.39
N LYS A 119 -0.36 -29.00 -2.87
CA LYS A 119 -0.38 -27.74 -3.62
C LYS A 119 0.82 -26.90 -3.24
N VAL A 120 1.43 -26.27 -4.24
CA VAL A 120 2.42 -25.22 -4.00
C VAL A 120 1.75 -23.85 -4.04
N LYS A 121 1.95 -23.05 -3.00
CA LYS A 121 1.42 -21.70 -2.81
C LYS A 121 2.54 -20.69 -2.58
N HIS A 122 2.39 -19.50 -3.15
CA HIS A 122 3.29 -18.38 -2.88
C HIS A 122 2.83 -17.57 -1.66
N LEU A 123 3.75 -16.92 -0.95
CA LEU A 123 3.41 -16.02 0.16
C LEU A 123 2.37 -14.96 -0.26
N ILE A 124 2.57 -14.31 -1.39
CA ILE A 124 1.61 -13.31 -1.93
C ILE A 124 0.23 -13.94 -2.17
N GLU A 125 0.18 -15.17 -2.69
CA GLU A 125 -1.07 -15.87 -2.99
C GLU A 125 -1.86 -16.15 -1.71
N VAL A 126 -1.20 -16.66 -0.67
CA VAL A 126 -1.83 -16.92 0.62
C VAL A 126 -2.27 -15.61 1.29
N LEU A 127 -1.39 -14.61 1.35
CA LEU A 127 -1.71 -13.33 1.98
C LEU A 127 -2.89 -12.63 1.30
N HIS A 128 -2.96 -12.68 -0.03
CA HIS A 128 -4.05 -12.06 -0.78
C HIS A 128 -5.34 -12.90 -0.74
N ASP A 129 -5.28 -14.16 -1.17
CA ASP A 129 -6.48 -14.96 -1.41
C ASP A 129 -7.14 -15.44 -0.10
N GLU A 130 -6.36 -15.58 0.98
CA GLU A 130 -6.85 -16.14 2.25
C GLU A 130 -6.86 -15.14 3.41
N PHE A 131 -6.04 -14.07 3.36
CA PHE A 131 -5.82 -13.20 4.53
C PHE A 131 -5.95 -11.68 4.27
N LEU A 132 -6.33 -11.22 3.07
CA LEU A 132 -6.36 -9.78 2.74
C LEU A 132 -7.26 -8.97 3.69
N ASP A 133 -8.48 -9.44 3.94
CA ASP A 133 -9.42 -8.80 4.87
C ASP A 133 -8.87 -8.76 6.30
N LYS A 134 -8.19 -9.84 6.71
CA LYS A 134 -7.58 -9.91 8.04
C LYS A 134 -6.43 -8.90 8.13
N ILE A 135 -5.55 -8.83 7.14
CA ILE A 135 -4.47 -7.85 7.06
C ILE A 135 -5.01 -6.43 7.24
N MET A 136 -6.12 -6.09 6.55
CA MET A 136 -6.75 -4.77 6.66
C MET A 136 -7.12 -4.41 8.09
N SER A 137 -7.61 -5.37 8.88
CA SER A 137 -7.98 -5.14 10.28
C SER A 137 -6.80 -5.00 11.24
N TYR A 138 -5.59 -5.41 10.83
CA TYR A 138 -4.37 -5.34 11.64
C TYR A 138 -3.53 -4.09 11.36
N ILE A 139 -3.91 -3.25 10.38
CA ILE A 139 -3.17 -2.04 10.06
C ILE A 139 -3.27 -1.02 11.20
N GLN A 140 -2.15 -0.76 11.87
CA GLN A 140 -2.05 0.21 12.97
C GLN A 140 -1.45 1.55 12.52
N THR A 141 -0.49 1.48 11.60
CA THR A 141 0.32 2.60 11.12
C THR A 141 0.22 2.67 9.59
N PRO A 142 -0.92 3.17 9.05
CA PRO A 142 -1.13 3.22 7.62
C PRO A 142 -0.12 4.12 6.90
N MET A 143 0.12 3.80 5.62
CA MET A 143 1.11 4.43 4.74
C MET A 143 0.47 5.46 3.79
N TYR A 144 -0.53 6.21 4.26
CA TYR A 144 -1.22 7.21 3.43
C TYR A 144 -0.27 8.22 2.79
N GLY A 145 -0.47 8.45 1.49
CA GLY A 145 0.33 9.36 0.68
C GLY A 145 1.72 8.83 0.30
N MET A 146 2.04 7.57 0.59
CA MET A 146 3.25 6.91 0.13
C MET A 146 3.03 6.30 -1.25
N ASN A 147 3.93 6.60 -2.19
CA ASN A 147 3.97 5.96 -3.52
C ASN A 147 4.93 4.77 -3.47
N ILE A 148 4.42 3.58 -3.74
CA ILE A 148 5.20 2.34 -3.67
C ILE A 148 5.23 1.70 -5.04
N ALA A 149 6.42 1.40 -5.54
CA ALA A 149 6.59 0.66 -6.79
C ALA A 149 6.60 -0.84 -6.49
N VAL A 150 5.64 -1.59 -7.04
CA VAL A 150 5.59 -3.05 -6.87
C VAL A 150 6.41 -3.75 -7.95
N HIS A 151 7.42 -4.51 -7.54
CA HIS A 151 8.13 -5.44 -8.40
C HIS A 151 7.66 -6.87 -8.20
N TYR A 152 6.75 -7.31 -9.08
CA TYR A 152 6.21 -8.67 -9.10
C TYR A 152 7.28 -9.75 -9.23
N GLY A 153 8.30 -9.51 -10.04
CA GLY A 153 9.25 -10.53 -10.47
C GLY A 153 8.63 -11.51 -11.49
N CYS A 154 9.46 -12.04 -12.39
CA CYS A 154 8.98 -12.83 -13.52
C CYS A 154 8.29 -14.13 -13.09
N HIS A 155 8.89 -14.87 -12.15
CA HIS A 155 8.45 -16.20 -11.73
C HIS A 155 7.26 -16.21 -10.74
N LEU A 156 6.72 -15.06 -10.36
CA LEU A 156 5.47 -15.01 -9.60
C LEU A 156 4.25 -15.25 -10.49
N VAL A 157 4.31 -14.76 -11.74
CA VAL A 157 3.17 -14.74 -12.67
C VAL A 157 3.40 -15.57 -13.95
N ARG A 158 4.64 -15.99 -14.22
CA ARG A 158 5.03 -16.68 -15.47
C ARG A 158 5.85 -17.95 -15.19
N PRO A 159 5.69 -19.02 -16.01
CA PRO A 159 4.79 -19.13 -17.16
C PRO A 159 3.32 -19.32 -16.74
N SER A 160 2.40 -18.58 -17.38
CA SER A 160 0.97 -18.62 -17.01
C SER A 160 0.31 -19.98 -17.24
N SER A 161 0.89 -20.83 -18.09
CA SER A 161 0.42 -22.19 -18.35
C SER A 161 0.57 -23.16 -17.18
N ALA A 162 1.41 -22.83 -16.18
CA ALA A 162 1.64 -23.67 -15.02
C ALA A 162 1.35 -22.94 -13.69
N ILE A 163 1.63 -21.63 -13.63
CA ILE A 163 1.59 -20.88 -12.38
C ILE A 163 0.17 -20.51 -11.95
N HIS A 164 -0.68 -20.09 -12.90
CA HIS A 164 -2.08 -19.71 -12.64
C HIS A 164 -2.31 -18.80 -11.42
N PHE A 165 -1.41 -17.84 -11.19
CA PHE A 165 -1.45 -16.95 -10.03
C PHE A 165 -2.41 -15.75 -10.24
N ASP A 166 -2.24 -15.04 -11.35
CA ASP A 166 -2.95 -13.81 -11.74
C ASP A 166 -2.75 -13.58 -13.26
N ASP A 167 -3.25 -12.46 -13.80
CA ASP A 167 -2.93 -12.06 -15.18
C ASP A 167 -1.40 -11.89 -15.36
N PRO A 168 -0.77 -12.53 -16.36
CA PRO A 168 0.68 -12.50 -16.52
C PRO A 168 1.24 -11.17 -17.04
N ILE A 169 0.38 -10.28 -17.53
CA ILE A 169 0.71 -8.98 -18.11
C ILE A 169 0.24 -7.85 -17.19
N GLU A 170 -0.96 -7.95 -16.62
CA GLU A 170 -1.57 -6.93 -15.75
C GLU A 170 -2.05 -7.50 -14.40
N PRO A 171 -1.15 -8.09 -13.57
CA PRO A 171 -1.53 -8.64 -12.27
C PRO A 171 -1.95 -7.54 -11.28
N LYS A 172 -2.78 -7.90 -10.29
CA LYS A 172 -3.32 -7.00 -9.26
C LYS A 172 -3.13 -7.52 -7.83
N LYS A 173 -2.95 -8.83 -7.61
CA LYS A 173 -2.91 -9.42 -6.26
C LYS A 173 -1.82 -8.81 -5.36
N PHE A 174 -0.64 -8.53 -5.91
CA PHE A 174 0.45 -7.96 -5.13
C PHE A 174 0.25 -6.46 -4.89
N ASP A 175 -0.30 -5.74 -5.87
CA ASP A 175 -0.69 -4.34 -5.71
C ASP A 175 -1.70 -4.19 -4.54
N ALA A 176 -2.71 -5.05 -4.48
CA ALA A 176 -3.71 -5.03 -3.42
C ALA A 176 -3.11 -5.20 -2.01
N LEU A 177 -2.05 -6.01 -1.85
CA LEU A 177 -1.34 -6.15 -0.57
C LEU A 177 -0.51 -4.92 -0.18
N VAL A 178 -0.11 -4.10 -1.15
CA VAL A 178 0.50 -2.79 -0.87
C VAL A 178 -0.60 -1.79 -0.54
N GLU A 179 -1.69 -1.77 -1.31
CA GLU A 179 -2.79 -0.83 -1.16
C GLU A 179 -3.54 -0.99 0.17
N VAL A 180 -3.66 -2.21 0.69
CA VAL A 180 -4.27 -2.46 2.01
C VAL A 180 -3.53 -1.76 3.15
N THR A 181 -2.23 -1.45 2.99
CA THR A 181 -1.46 -0.66 3.96
C THR A 181 -1.86 0.83 3.98
N GLY A 182 -2.65 1.29 3.01
CA GLY A 182 -2.98 2.70 2.76
C GLY A 182 -2.00 3.42 1.83
N ALA A 183 -0.92 2.75 1.38
CA ALA A 183 -0.05 3.26 0.33
C ALA A 183 -0.72 3.19 -1.05
N LYS A 184 -0.21 3.98 -1.99
CA LYS A 184 -0.57 3.89 -3.41
C LYS A 184 0.43 2.97 -4.12
N SER A 185 -0.04 1.89 -4.73
CA SER A 185 0.78 1.17 -5.70
C SER A 185 0.82 1.98 -7.01
N ILE A 186 1.99 2.48 -7.38
CA ILE A 186 2.13 3.27 -8.60
C ILE A 186 2.28 2.36 -9.82
N ASP A 187 1.78 2.84 -10.96
CA ASP A 187 2.05 2.24 -12.25
C ASP A 187 3.26 2.90 -12.91
N TYR A 188 4.02 2.11 -13.67
CA TYR A 188 5.27 2.57 -14.29
C TYR A 188 5.70 1.63 -15.43
N ASP A 189 6.31 2.18 -16.48
CA ASP A 189 6.59 1.46 -17.74
C ASP A 189 7.34 0.13 -17.54
N SER A 190 8.32 0.10 -16.64
CA SER A 190 9.16 -1.07 -16.41
C SER A 190 8.61 -2.04 -15.35
N LYS A 191 7.34 -1.91 -14.92
CA LYS A 191 6.74 -2.71 -13.84
C LYS A 191 6.92 -4.21 -14.02
N MET A 192 6.58 -4.72 -15.20
CA MET A 192 6.66 -6.15 -15.52
C MET A 192 8.00 -6.59 -16.14
N ILE A 193 8.96 -5.69 -16.26
CA ILE A 193 10.31 -5.97 -16.77
C ILE A 193 11.16 -6.70 -15.72
N CYS A 194 11.97 -7.65 -16.18
CA CYS A 194 12.84 -8.48 -15.34
C CYS A 194 13.90 -7.64 -14.58
N CYS A 195 14.27 -8.06 -13.37
CA CYS A 195 15.35 -7.43 -12.61
C CYS A 195 16.76 -7.71 -13.16
N GLY A 196 16.93 -8.74 -14.01
CA GLY A 196 18.23 -9.11 -14.56
C GLY A 196 19.07 -10.06 -13.70
N SER A 197 18.61 -10.48 -12.52
CA SER A 197 19.40 -11.29 -11.58
C SER A 197 20.06 -12.54 -12.20
N SER A 198 19.34 -13.30 -13.03
CA SER A 198 19.91 -14.50 -13.67
C SER A 198 20.99 -14.20 -14.71
N LEU A 199 20.97 -13.00 -15.32
CA LEU A 199 21.95 -12.56 -16.31
C LEU A 199 23.32 -12.33 -15.66
N SER A 200 23.38 -11.99 -14.37
CA SER A 200 24.64 -11.77 -13.64
C SER A 200 25.59 -12.97 -13.63
N ASN A 201 25.13 -14.18 -13.96
CA ASN A 201 26.00 -15.35 -14.08
C ASN A 201 26.82 -15.38 -15.38
N VAL A 202 26.47 -14.56 -16.38
CA VAL A 202 27.09 -14.56 -17.72
C VAL A 202 27.52 -13.14 -18.13
N ASP A 203 26.68 -12.14 -17.87
CA ASP A 203 26.92 -10.74 -18.20
C ASP A 203 26.50 -9.86 -17.01
N GLU A 204 27.48 -9.53 -16.17
CA GLU A 204 27.23 -8.70 -15.00
C GLU A 204 26.87 -7.25 -15.38
N GLU A 205 27.49 -6.71 -16.43
CA GLU A 205 27.24 -5.34 -16.88
C GLU A 205 25.81 -5.18 -17.41
N GLY A 206 25.34 -6.10 -18.25
CA GLY A 206 23.96 -6.12 -18.72
C GLY A 206 22.94 -6.32 -17.60
N ALA A 207 23.27 -7.15 -16.60
CA ALA A 207 22.40 -7.33 -15.44
C ALA A 207 22.28 -6.05 -14.59
N ILE A 208 23.40 -5.34 -14.40
CA ILE A 208 23.42 -4.04 -13.72
C ILE A 208 22.66 -3.00 -14.55
N ALA A 209 22.80 -3.00 -15.88
CA ALA A 209 22.08 -2.07 -16.75
C ALA A 209 20.55 -2.19 -16.62
N LEU A 210 20.01 -3.41 -16.57
CA LEU A 210 18.57 -3.64 -16.33
C LEU A 210 18.10 -3.14 -14.96
N THR A 211 18.95 -3.31 -13.95
CA THR A 211 18.67 -2.86 -12.58
C THR A 211 18.68 -1.33 -12.52
N ARG A 212 19.70 -0.71 -13.11
CA ARG A 212 19.89 0.73 -13.21
C ARG A 212 18.71 1.41 -13.91
N ASP A 213 18.30 0.89 -15.06
CA ASP A 213 17.17 1.43 -15.83
C ASP A 213 15.89 1.49 -14.99
N LYS A 214 15.58 0.41 -14.26
CA LYS A 214 14.41 0.41 -13.38
C LYS A 214 14.52 1.41 -12.22
N ILE A 215 15.70 1.55 -11.62
CA ILE A 215 15.90 2.50 -10.51
C ILE A 215 15.76 3.94 -11.00
N LEU A 216 16.36 4.28 -12.15
CA LEU A 216 16.25 5.61 -12.76
C LEU A 216 14.79 6.00 -13.02
N ASN A 217 13.97 5.05 -13.49
CA ASN A 217 12.55 5.27 -13.73
C ASN A 217 11.72 5.48 -12.44
N LEU A 218 12.26 5.12 -11.27
CA LEU A 218 11.50 5.04 -10.02
C LEU A 218 11.98 5.98 -8.92
N GLN A 219 13.27 6.30 -8.85
CA GLN A 219 13.85 7.01 -7.70
C GLN A 219 13.21 8.39 -7.44
N ASP A 220 12.67 9.04 -8.49
CA ASP A 220 12.05 10.35 -8.39
C ASP A 220 10.52 10.31 -8.14
N ILE A 221 9.89 9.14 -8.29
CA ILE A 221 8.42 9.00 -8.21
C ILE A 221 7.95 7.99 -7.15
N ALA A 222 8.83 7.10 -6.70
CA ALA A 222 8.56 6.05 -5.73
C ALA A 222 9.32 6.30 -4.43
N SER A 223 8.63 6.12 -3.30
CA SER A 223 9.26 6.15 -1.98
C SER A 223 10.06 4.88 -1.68
N ALA A 224 9.68 3.76 -2.30
CA ALA A 224 10.38 2.48 -2.21
C ALA A 224 9.97 1.54 -3.35
N LEU A 225 10.83 0.56 -3.63
CA LEU A 225 10.53 -0.63 -4.43
C LEU A 225 10.17 -1.78 -3.50
N VAL A 226 8.95 -2.30 -3.59
CA VAL A 226 8.49 -3.46 -2.82
C VAL A 226 8.54 -4.72 -3.68
N LEU A 227 9.06 -5.81 -3.14
CA LEU A 227 9.22 -7.09 -3.85
C LEU A 227 8.99 -8.30 -2.94
N CYS A 228 8.93 -9.49 -3.52
CA CYS A 228 8.67 -10.75 -2.81
C CYS A 228 9.63 -11.88 -3.20
N CYS A 229 10.77 -11.56 -3.83
CA CYS A 229 11.74 -12.55 -4.30
C CYS A 229 13.16 -12.24 -3.78
N PRO A 230 13.82 -13.19 -3.08
CA PRO A 230 15.19 -13.02 -2.58
C PRO A 230 16.23 -12.72 -3.68
N SER A 231 16.08 -13.32 -4.87
CA SER A 231 16.98 -13.05 -6.00
C SER A 231 16.79 -11.64 -6.56
N CYS A 232 15.53 -11.16 -6.64
CA CYS A 232 15.25 -9.78 -7.01
C CYS A 232 15.77 -8.80 -5.95
N PHE A 233 15.59 -9.12 -4.67
CA PHE A 233 16.15 -8.32 -3.58
C PHE A 233 17.66 -8.21 -3.69
N MET A 234 18.36 -9.34 -3.79
CA MET A 234 19.82 -9.36 -3.97
C MET A 234 20.25 -8.48 -5.15
N GLN A 235 19.49 -8.53 -6.26
CA GLN A 235 19.80 -7.72 -7.43
C GLN A 235 19.62 -6.23 -7.16
N PHE A 236 18.48 -5.78 -6.64
CA PHE A 236 18.25 -4.35 -6.40
C PHE A 236 19.09 -3.81 -5.23
N ASP A 237 19.19 -4.53 -4.11
CA ASP A 237 19.92 -4.08 -2.92
C ASP A 237 21.44 -4.13 -3.16
N SER A 238 21.97 -5.29 -3.57
CA SER A 238 23.43 -5.43 -3.71
C SER A 238 24.00 -4.69 -4.91
N LYS A 239 23.29 -4.61 -6.05
CA LYS A 239 23.82 -3.90 -7.22
C LYS A 239 23.73 -2.38 -7.05
N GLN A 240 22.69 -1.84 -6.38
CA GLN A 240 22.70 -0.43 -5.98
C GLN A 240 23.91 -0.09 -5.13
N TYR A 241 24.26 -0.95 -4.17
CA TYR A 241 25.41 -0.74 -3.32
C TYR A 241 26.73 -0.71 -4.11
N LEU A 242 26.85 -1.57 -5.13
CA LEU A 242 27.98 -1.55 -6.05
C LEU A 242 28.00 -0.29 -6.93
N MET A 243 26.86 0.12 -7.50
CA MET A 243 26.76 1.35 -8.29
C MET A 243 27.13 2.58 -7.48
N LYS A 244 26.67 2.68 -6.21
CA LYS A 244 27.06 3.74 -5.27
C LYS A 244 28.57 3.77 -5.03
N LYS A 245 29.23 2.61 -4.91
CA LYS A 245 30.69 2.52 -4.80
C LYS A 245 31.43 2.92 -6.06
N SER A 246 30.83 2.73 -7.24
CA SER A 246 31.38 3.15 -8.53
C SER A 246 31.14 4.63 -8.84
N GLY A 247 30.54 5.39 -7.92
CA GLY A 247 30.31 6.83 -8.04
C GLY A 247 28.95 7.22 -8.64
N GLU A 248 28.05 6.27 -8.89
CA GLU A 248 26.69 6.58 -9.31
C GLU A 248 25.84 7.00 -8.10
N ASN A 249 25.15 8.13 -8.21
CA ASN A 249 24.25 8.60 -7.17
C ASN A 249 22.81 8.11 -7.43
N LEU A 250 22.59 6.81 -7.21
CA LEU A 250 21.27 6.19 -7.29
C LEU A 250 20.87 5.66 -5.91
N HIS A 251 19.64 5.95 -5.51
CA HIS A 251 19.12 5.50 -4.22
C HIS A 251 17.62 5.25 -4.27
N LEU A 252 17.23 3.98 -4.24
CA LEU A 252 15.85 3.53 -4.12
C LEU A 252 15.76 2.47 -3.02
N PRO A 253 15.10 2.77 -1.88
CA PRO A 253 14.86 1.80 -0.82
C PRO A 253 14.19 0.54 -1.34
N VAL A 254 14.67 -0.63 -0.93
CA VAL A 254 14.18 -1.94 -1.38
C VAL A 254 13.57 -2.65 -0.19
N ILE A 255 12.26 -2.89 -0.23
CA ILE A 255 11.50 -3.42 0.90
C ILE A 255 10.92 -4.78 0.52
N TYR A 256 11.11 -5.78 1.36
CA TYR A 256 10.49 -7.07 1.18
C TYR A 256 9.04 -7.04 1.70
N ILE A 257 8.09 -7.70 1.03
CA ILE A 257 6.65 -7.55 1.33
C ILE A 257 6.28 -7.81 2.80
N SER A 258 6.85 -8.82 3.45
CA SER A 258 6.58 -9.07 4.87
C SER A 258 7.07 -7.93 5.76
N GLU A 259 8.17 -7.26 5.40
CA GLU A 259 8.67 -6.06 6.09
C GLU A 259 7.68 -4.91 5.96
N LEU A 260 7.18 -4.63 4.74
CA LEU A 260 6.18 -3.57 4.50
C LEU A 260 4.91 -3.80 5.34
N LEU A 261 4.37 -5.02 5.29
CA LEU A 261 3.18 -5.38 6.05
C LEU A 261 3.44 -5.26 7.55
N GLY A 262 4.60 -5.70 8.04
CA GLY A 262 4.93 -5.60 9.47
C GLY A 262 5.04 -4.16 9.95
N LEU A 263 5.66 -3.29 9.16
CA LEU A 263 5.68 -1.85 9.44
C LEU A 263 4.26 -1.28 9.53
N ALA A 264 3.36 -1.65 8.62
CA ALA A 264 1.98 -1.17 8.63
C ALA A 264 1.14 -1.76 9.79
N MET A 265 1.48 -2.97 10.24
CA MET A 265 0.90 -3.64 11.42
C MET A 265 1.47 -3.12 12.76
N GLY A 266 2.47 -2.24 12.73
CA GLY A 266 3.03 -1.59 13.92
C GLY A 266 4.33 -2.18 14.46
N PHE A 267 4.92 -3.17 13.80
CA PHE A 267 6.24 -3.67 14.14
C PHE A 267 7.33 -2.65 13.78
N SER A 268 8.38 -2.58 14.60
CA SER A 268 9.50 -1.67 14.36
C SER A 268 10.40 -2.16 13.20
N PRO A 269 11.12 -1.25 12.51
CA PRO A 269 12.07 -1.64 11.45
C PRO A 269 13.11 -2.67 11.90
N LYS A 270 13.52 -2.60 13.18
CA LYS A 270 14.47 -3.53 13.79
C LYS A 270 13.87 -4.92 14.05
N GLU A 271 12.60 -4.99 14.45
CA GLU A 271 11.90 -6.27 14.55
C GLU A 271 11.82 -6.96 13.20
N MET A 272 11.57 -6.18 12.14
CA MET A 272 11.52 -6.65 10.75
C MET A 272 12.89 -6.93 10.13
N GLY A 273 14.00 -6.59 10.80
CA GLY A 273 15.37 -6.88 10.35
C GLY A 273 15.89 -5.99 9.22
N MET A 274 15.31 -4.80 9.05
CA MET A 274 15.64 -3.87 7.96
C MET A 274 17.00 -3.18 8.12
N ASP A 275 17.61 -3.26 9.31
CA ASP A 275 18.98 -2.80 9.58
C ASP A 275 20.06 -3.68 8.94
N MET A 276 19.67 -4.83 8.38
CA MET A 276 20.55 -5.79 7.70
C MET A 276 20.63 -5.57 6.17
N HIS A 277 19.88 -4.61 5.64
CA HIS A 277 19.89 -4.26 4.21
C HIS A 277 21.20 -3.53 3.85
N ARG A 278 21.64 -3.61 2.58
CA ARG A 278 22.82 -2.86 2.12
C ARG A 278 22.46 -1.43 1.73
N ILE A 279 21.26 -1.24 1.22
CA ILE A 279 20.68 0.06 0.91
C ILE A 279 19.95 0.59 2.14
N GLU A 280 20.25 1.83 2.50
CA GLU A 280 19.67 2.50 3.64
C GLU A 280 18.17 2.78 3.44
N ASN A 281 17.36 2.44 4.44
CA ASN A 281 15.92 2.63 4.41
C ASN A 281 15.47 3.91 5.15
N GLU A 282 16.40 4.72 5.65
CA GLU A 282 16.10 5.91 6.44
C GLU A 282 15.27 6.94 5.67
N SER A 283 15.55 7.15 4.38
CA SER A 283 14.77 8.07 3.55
C SER A 283 13.30 7.65 3.47
N PHE A 284 13.05 6.36 3.24
CA PHE A 284 11.70 5.78 3.24
C PHE A 284 11.02 5.91 4.60
N LEU A 285 11.69 5.50 5.68
CA LEU A 285 11.13 5.52 7.03
C LEU A 285 10.81 6.94 7.49
N ASN A 286 11.74 7.89 7.31
CA ASN A 286 11.53 9.30 7.68
C ASN A 286 10.39 9.93 6.88
N HIS A 287 10.32 9.66 5.58
CA HIS A 287 9.24 10.14 4.73
C HIS A 287 7.88 9.58 5.17
N TRP A 288 7.80 8.28 5.43
CA TRP A 288 6.60 7.63 5.94
C TRP A 288 6.18 8.18 7.30
N PHE A 289 7.08 8.28 8.28
CA PHE A 289 6.73 8.79 9.61
C PHE A 289 6.26 10.25 9.56
N LYS A 290 6.85 11.08 8.70
CA LYS A 290 6.38 12.46 8.46
C LYS A 290 4.92 12.47 7.97
N LYS A 291 4.61 11.67 6.93
CA LYS A 291 3.24 11.54 6.41
C LYS A 291 2.28 10.93 7.41
N TYR A 292 2.67 9.86 8.10
CA TYR A 292 1.86 9.23 9.12
C TYR A 292 1.46 10.22 10.23
N ASN A 293 2.41 11.01 10.73
CA ASN A 293 2.12 12.03 11.75
C ASN A 293 1.18 13.12 11.23
N TYR A 294 1.38 13.54 9.98
CA TYR A 294 0.50 14.49 9.30
C TYR A 294 -0.95 13.97 9.20
N TYR A 295 -1.13 12.77 8.63
CA TYR A 295 -2.45 12.14 8.51
C TYR A 295 -3.07 11.78 9.87
N LYS A 296 -2.25 11.46 10.89
CA LYS A 296 -2.69 11.26 12.28
C LYS A 296 -3.25 12.54 12.91
N ALA A 297 -2.79 13.72 12.49
CA ALA A 297 -3.40 14.98 12.90
C ALA A 297 -4.73 15.22 12.17
N ILE A 298 -4.75 15.04 10.84
CA ILE A 298 -5.95 15.26 10.01
C ILE A 298 -7.09 14.32 10.40
N ARG A 299 -6.80 13.05 10.72
CA ARG A 299 -7.85 12.06 11.06
C ARG A 299 -8.68 12.42 12.29
N LYS A 300 -8.22 13.37 13.12
CA LYS A 300 -9.00 13.93 14.24
C LYS A 300 -10.15 14.82 13.77
N HIS A 301 -10.08 15.27 12.51
CA HIS A 301 -11.03 16.21 11.92
C HIS A 301 -11.84 15.58 10.79
N PHE A 302 -11.25 14.66 10.02
CA PHE A 302 -11.88 14.03 8.86
C PHE A 302 -11.59 12.53 8.80
N PRO A 303 -12.58 11.69 8.42
CA PRO A 303 -12.27 10.34 7.97
C PRO A 303 -11.47 10.41 6.65
N ILE A 304 -10.21 9.98 6.68
CA ILE A 304 -9.29 10.12 5.53
C ILE A 304 -9.82 9.38 4.29
N ALA A 305 -10.40 8.19 4.47
CA ALA A 305 -11.00 7.43 3.38
C ALA A 305 -12.18 8.16 2.73
N ASP A 306 -13.00 8.88 3.51
CA ASP A 306 -14.12 9.65 2.98
C ASP A 306 -13.63 10.89 2.23
N LEU A 307 -12.60 11.53 2.77
CA LEU A 307 -11.96 12.69 2.15
C LEU A 307 -11.34 12.31 0.81
N LYS A 308 -10.63 11.18 0.73
CA LYS A 308 -10.05 10.63 -0.51
C LYS A 308 -11.13 10.27 -1.53
N ARG A 309 -12.20 9.59 -1.11
CA ARG A 309 -13.35 9.29 -1.98
C ARG A 309 -14.00 10.56 -2.54
N CYS A 310 -14.11 11.61 -1.72
CA CYS A 310 -14.64 12.90 -2.15
C CYS A 310 -13.72 13.58 -3.17
N TYR A 311 -12.39 13.54 -2.93
CA TYR A 311 -11.38 14.06 -3.85
C TYR A 311 -11.46 13.36 -5.21
N ASP A 312 -11.35 12.04 -5.22
CA ASP A 312 -11.33 11.22 -6.44
C ASP A 312 -12.62 11.32 -7.25
N CYS A 313 -13.76 11.49 -6.56
CA CYS A 313 -15.04 11.63 -7.23
C CYS A 313 -15.16 12.97 -7.97
N GLY A 314 -14.96 14.10 -7.29
CA GLY A 314 -14.96 15.46 -7.87
C GLY A 314 -16.22 15.87 -8.66
N ALA A 315 -17.24 15.02 -8.79
CA ALA A 315 -18.28 15.17 -9.82
C ALA A 315 -19.13 16.43 -9.64
N CYS A 316 -19.33 16.88 -8.40
CA CYS A 316 -20.14 18.07 -8.09
C CYS A 316 -19.39 19.40 -8.31
N VAL A 317 -18.08 19.39 -8.61
CA VAL A 317 -17.29 20.63 -8.77
C VAL A 317 -17.88 21.50 -9.86
N GLN A 318 -18.26 20.90 -10.99
CA GLN A 318 -18.87 21.59 -12.13
C GLN A 318 -20.28 22.10 -11.86
N ASP A 319 -20.87 21.84 -10.69
CA ASP A 319 -22.14 22.42 -10.25
C ASP A 319 -21.95 23.46 -9.15
N CYS A 320 -20.73 23.64 -8.66
CA CYS A 320 -20.42 24.66 -7.67
C CYS A 320 -20.55 26.07 -8.30
N PRO A 321 -21.46 26.93 -7.82
CA PRO A 321 -21.64 28.26 -8.40
C PRO A 321 -20.39 29.15 -8.23
N VAL A 322 -19.60 28.90 -7.19
CA VAL A 322 -18.37 29.66 -6.93
C VAL A 322 -17.25 29.21 -7.86
N ALA A 323 -17.04 27.91 -8.03
CA ALA A 323 -16.03 27.39 -8.95
C ALA A 323 -16.29 27.82 -10.41
N LYS A 324 -17.57 27.97 -10.80
CA LYS A 324 -17.95 28.50 -12.13
C LYS A 324 -17.57 29.97 -12.36
N LEU A 325 -17.50 30.76 -11.30
CA LEU A 325 -17.40 32.22 -11.39
C LEU A 325 -16.05 32.77 -10.89
N GLN A 326 -15.36 32.04 -10.01
CA GLN A 326 -14.10 32.46 -9.42
C GLN A 326 -12.97 31.66 -10.07
N GLU A 327 -12.27 32.30 -11.02
CA GLU A 327 -11.08 31.71 -11.63
C GLU A 327 -10.04 31.35 -10.56
N GLY A 328 -9.47 30.14 -10.68
CA GLY A 328 -8.43 29.66 -9.77
C GLY A 328 -8.91 29.20 -8.39
N TRP A 329 -10.22 29.06 -8.16
CA TRP A 329 -10.76 28.45 -6.95
C TRP A 329 -11.55 27.19 -7.28
N ASP A 330 -11.08 26.06 -6.75
CA ASP A 330 -11.74 24.76 -6.84
C ASP A 330 -11.84 24.13 -5.44
N PRO A 331 -13.06 23.77 -4.98
CA PRO A 331 -13.21 23.16 -3.67
C PRO A 331 -12.58 21.76 -3.56
N ASN A 332 -12.49 21.02 -4.68
CA ASN A 332 -11.83 19.72 -4.74
C ASN A 332 -10.30 19.83 -4.68
N GLU A 333 -9.72 20.86 -5.30
CA GLU A 333 -8.27 21.12 -5.17
C GLU A 333 -7.88 21.41 -3.72
N ILE A 334 -8.71 22.12 -2.96
CA ILE A 334 -8.47 22.34 -1.51
C ILE A 334 -8.44 21.00 -0.78
N ILE A 335 -9.36 20.08 -1.08
CA ILE A 335 -9.35 18.73 -0.51
C ILE A 335 -8.07 17.98 -0.93
N GLY A 336 -7.68 18.06 -2.20
CA GLY A 336 -6.44 17.45 -2.72
C GLY A 336 -5.19 17.98 -2.01
N LYS A 337 -5.13 19.27 -1.70
CA LYS A 337 -4.05 19.87 -0.92
C LYS A 337 -4.03 19.38 0.53
N ILE A 338 -5.18 19.14 1.17
CA ILE A 338 -5.23 18.49 2.51
C ILE A 338 -4.69 17.06 2.44
N LEU A 339 -5.02 16.33 1.38
CA LEU A 339 -4.53 14.97 1.17
C LEU A 339 -3.06 14.92 0.68
N GLY A 340 -2.52 16.04 0.19
CA GLY A 340 -1.18 16.05 -0.41
C GLY A 340 -1.14 15.32 -1.75
N GLU A 341 -2.21 15.37 -2.54
CA GLU A 341 -2.28 14.77 -3.88
C GLU A 341 -1.53 15.62 -4.93
N ASN A 342 -1.37 16.92 -4.66
CA ASN A 342 -0.73 17.90 -5.54
C ASN A 342 0.69 18.33 -5.08
N GLY A 343 1.28 17.63 -4.12
CA GLY A 343 2.61 17.95 -3.57
C GLY A 343 3.09 16.92 -2.55
N GLU A 344 4.38 16.95 -2.19
CA GLU A 344 4.95 15.93 -1.31
C GLU A 344 4.35 15.92 0.10
N ASN A 345 3.90 17.07 0.58
CA ASN A 345 3.32 17.24 1.93
C ASN A 345 1.94 17.86 1.80
N GLY A 346 0.97 17.40 2.60
CA GLY A 346 -0.33 18.06 2.63
C GLY A 346 -0.25 19.42 3.33
N GLU A 347 -1.16 20.32 2.95
CA GLU A 347 -1.12 21.75 3.27
C GLU A 347 -2.19 22.16 4.32
N PHE A 348 -2.74 21.21 5.06
CA PHE A 348 -3.83 21.44 6.03
C PHE A 348 -3.63 22.68 6.94
N ASP A 349 -2.46 22.83 7.56
CA ASP A 349 -2.16 23.97 8.45
C ASP A 349 -2.13 25.32 7.71
N THR A 350 -1.76 25.31 6.42
CA THR A 350 -1.81 26.49 5.56
C THR A 350 -3.24 26.79 5.15
N ILE A 351 -4.02 25.77 4.77
CA ILE A 351 -5.39 25.88 4.31
C ILE A 351 -6.30 26.52 5.37
N ILE A 352 -6.19 26.11 6.63
CA ILE A 352 -6.99 26.70 7.71
C ILE A 352 -6.63 28.16 8.00
N LYS A 353 -5.51 28.67 7.47
CA LYS A 353 -5.09 30.08 7.58
C LYS A 353 -5.43 30.90 6.34
N THR A 354 -5.92 30.29 5.25
CA THR A 354 -6.34 31.05 4.07
C THR A 354 -7.76 31.56 4.23
N THR A 355 -8.14 32.54 3.40
CA THR A 355 -9.53 32.98 3.28
C THR A 355 -10.32 32.18 2.25
N ASP A 356 -9.67 31.32 1.46
CA ASP A 356 -10.29 30.59 0.35
C ASP A 356 -11.38 29.61 0.81
N ILE A 357 -11.23 29.03 2.00
CA ILE A 357 -12.24 28.13 2.58
C ILE A 357 -13.58 28.86 2.84
N TRP A 358 -13.54 30.17 3.04
CA TRP A 358 -14.72 30.99 3.31
C TRP A 358 -15.53 31.32 2.05
N LYS A 359 -15.02 30.98 0.87
CA LYS A 359 -15.73 31.13 -0.40
C LYS A 359 -16.85 30.08 -0.56
N CYS A 360 -16.83 28.97 0.19
CA CYS A 360 -17.95 28.02 0.20
C CYS A 360 -19.24 28.70 0.69
N LEU A 361 -20.31 28.63 -0.09
CA LEU A 361 -21.60 29.30 0.20
C LEU A 361 -22.51 28.53 1.15
N ASP A 362 -22.14 27.30 1.52
CA ASP A 362 -22.98 26.40 2.33
C ASP A 362 -24.38 26.20 1.71
N CYS A 363 -24.45 26.12 0.39
CA CYS A 363 -25.69 25.92 -0.38
C CYS A 363 -26.11 24.44 -0.52
N TYR A 364 -25.29 23.50 -0.04
CA TYR A 364 -25.53 22.05 -0.06
C TYR A 364 -25.72 21.39 -1.44
N THR A 365 -25.49 22.09 -2.57
CA THR A 365 -25.54 21.47 -3.91
C THR A 365 -24.67 20.22 -4.02
N CYS A 366 -23.43 20.28 -3.52
CA CYS A 366 -22.52 19.13 -3.50
C CYS A 366 -23.02 17.96 -2.63
N TYR A 367 -23.79 18.24 -1.58
CA TYR A 367 -24.39 17.23 -0.72
C TYR A 367 -25.53 16.52 -1.45
N GLU A 368 -26.39 17.27 -2.14
CA GLU A 368 -27.52 16.70 -2.85
C GLU A 368 -27.10 15.81 -4.01
N LEU A 369 -26.07 16.22 -4.75
CA LEU A 369 -25.48 15.44 -5.84
C LEU A 369 -24.66 14.24 -5.36
N CYS A 370 -24.22 14.21 -4.10
CA CYS A 370 -23.37 13.15 -3.58
C CYS A 370 -24.18 11.88 -3.27
N PRO A 371 -23.92 10.73 -3.93
CA PRO A 371 -24.63 9.48 -3.65
C PRO A 371 -24.41 8.97 -2.22
N GLN A 372 -23.28 9.33 -1.61
CA GLN A 372 -22.89 8.94 -0.26
C GLN A 372 -23.33 9.95 0.82
N LYS A 373 -23.97 11.07 0.44
CA LYS A 373 -24.38 12.15 1.35
C LYS A 373 -23.25 12.60 2.32
N PHE A 374 -22.01 12.60 1.80
CA PHE A 374 -20.87 13.23 2.45
C PHE A 374 -20.90 14.73 2.14
N GLY A 375 -20.77 15.09 0.86
CA GLY A 375 -20.79 16.47 0.36
C GLY A 375 -19.54 17.26 0.76
N MET A 376 -19.01 18.07 -0.16
CA MET A 376 -17.85 18.93 0.13
C MET A 376 -18.16 19.94 1.25
N ASN A 377 -19.41 20.38 1.37
CA ASN A 377 -19.84 21.35 2.38
C ASN A 377 -19.44 20.91 3.80
N LYS A 378 -19.55 19.63 4.16
CA LYS A 378 -19.16 19.16 5.50
C LYS A 378 -17.66 19.35 5.77
N VAL A 379 -16.84 19.19 4.73
CA VAL A 379 -15.40 19.45 4.82
C VAL A 379 -15.17 20.93 5.07
N PHE A 380 -15.79 21.79 4.28
CA PHE A 380 -15.64 23.24 4.37
C PHE A 380 -16.19 23.82 5.68
N ASP A 381 -17.32 23.31 6.18
CA ASP A 381 -17.87 23.66 7.49
C ASP A 381 -16.85 23.42 8.58
N LYS A 382 -16.21 22.24 8.57
CA LYS A 382 -15.17 21.91 9.54
C LYS A 382 -13.91 22.76 9.37
N LEU A 383 -13.49 23.05 8.15
CA LEU A 383 -12.36 23.94 7.89
C LEU A 383 -12.63 25.36 8.42
N LYS A 384 -13.82 25.91 8.17
CA LYS A 384 -14.24 27.23 8.68
C LYS A 384 -14.26 27.25 10.21
N GLU A 385 -14.80 26.21 10.85
CA GLU A 385 -14.79 26.07 12.31
C GLU A 385 -13.36 26.10 12.87
N LEU A 386 -12.44 25.35 12.26
CA LEU A 386 -11.04 25.30 12.69
C LEU A 386 -10.31 26.63 12.44
N SER A 387 -10.58 27.27 11.31
CA SER A 387 -10.04 28.59 10.96
C SER A 387 -10.50 29.67 11.95
N TYR A 388 -11.78 29.66 12.31
CA TYR A 388 -12.33 30.53 13.33
C TYR A 388 -11.67 30.31 14.70
N LYS A 389 -11.45 29.05 15.11
CA LYS A 389 -10.80 28.71 16.39
C LYS A 389 -9.36 29.24 16.51
N ILE A 390 -8.65 29.41 15.39
CA ILE A 390 -7.32 30.01 15.36
C ILE A 390 -7.34 31.52 15.10
N GLY A 391 -8.53 32.15 15.13
CA GLY A 391 -8.71 33.58 14.92
C GLY A 391 -8.63 34.04 13.46
N ASN A 392 -8.60 33.11 12.50
CA ASN A 392 -8.54 33.42 11.07
C ASN A 392 -9.96 33.48 10.47
N ILE A 393 -10.61 34.64 10.61
CA ILE A 393 -11.97 34.88 10.11
C ILE A 393 -12.01 36.16 9.28
N PRO A 394 -12.73 36.19 8.14
CA PRO A 394 -12.96 37.43 7.40
C PRO A 394 -13.67 38.49 8.26
N GLN A 395 -13.17 39.73 8.23
CA GLN A 395 -13.69 40.85 9.04
C GLN A 395 -15.23 41.04 8.98
N PRO A 396 -15.91 40.91 7.81
CA PRO A 396 -17.37 41.05 7.78
C PRO A 396 -18.11 39.98 8.60
N LEU A 397 -17.58 38.76 8.63
CA LEU A 397 -18.15 37.66 9.41
C LEU A 397 -17.85 37.84 10.90
N ASP A 398 -16.64 38.28 11.25
CA ASP A 398 -16.28 38.59 12.65
C ASP A 398 -17.17 39.69 13.24
N SER A 399 -17.45 40.73 12.45
CA SER A 399 -18.39 41.80 12.81
C SER A 399 -19.80 41.25 13.05
N SER A 400 -20.23 40.30 12.21
CA SER A 400 -21.53 39.65 12.31
C SER A 400 -21.63 38.76 13.57
N ILE A 401 -20.58 38.00 13.89
CA ILE A 401 -20.49 37.18 15.11
C ILE A 401 -20.52 38.06 16.36
N THR A 402 -19.78 39.17 16.36
CA THR A 402 -19.78 40.14 17.46
C THR A 402 -21.18 40.72 17.66
N MET A 403 -21.86 41.07 16.56
CA MET A 403 -23.24 41.55 16.62
C MET A 403 -24.20 40.48 17.15
N PHE A 404 -24.05 39.23 16.73
CA PHE A 404 -24.84 38.11 17.21
C PHE A 404 -24.66 37.89 18.71
N LYS A 405 -23.42 37.84 19.21
CA LYS A 405 -23.13 37.73 20.66
C LYS A 405 -23.73 38.90 21.45
N LYS A 406 -23.72 40.11 20.88
CA LYS A 406 -24.25 41.30 21.53
C LYS A 406 -25.78 41.38 21.50
N THR A 407 -26.44 40.98 20.43
CA THR A 407 -27.86 41.31 20.18
C THR A 407 -28.77 40.11 19.94
N GLY A 408 -28.19 38.93 19.73
CA GLY A 408 -28.87 37.72 19.26
C GLY A 408 -29.27 37.78 17.78
N LEU A 409 -28.84 38.80 17.05
CA LEU A 409 -29.26 39.09 15.67
C LEU A 409 -28.04 39.38 14.77
N LEU A 410 -28.21 39.19 13.47
CA LEU A 410 -27.17 39.38 12.43
C LEU A 410 -27.43 40.63 11.57
N GLY A 411 -28.01 41.69 12.14
CA GLY A 411 -28.24 42.95 11.42
C GLY A 411 -29.17 43.91 12.15
N GLU A 412 -29.03 45.21 11.87
CA GLU A 412 -29.86 46.25 12.49
C GLU A 412 -31.14 46.52 11.67
N PRO A 413 -32.26 46.83 12.33
CA PRO A 413 -33.49 47.17 11.63
C PRO A 413 -33.34 48.44 10.79
N THR A 414 -33.67 48.36 9.50
CA THR A 414 -33.61 49.54 8.61
C THR A 414 -34.87 50.40 8.75
N LYS A 415 -34.76 51.68 8.35
CA LYS A 415 -35.89 52.63 8.31
C LYS A 415 -37.02 52.22 7.34
N ILE A 416 -36.82 51.17 6.53
CA ILE A 416 -37.81 50.67 5.55
C ILE A 416 -39.07 50.15 6.25
N ARG A 417 -38.99 49.54 7.44
CA ARG A 417 -40.18 49.10 8.19
C ARG A 417 -41.18 50.23 8.42
N LYS A 418 -40.68 51.42 8.76
CA LYS A 418 -41.52 52.61 8.95
C LYS A 418 -42.21 53.03 7.65
N LYS A 419 -41.49 52.98 6.52
CA LYS A 419 -42.07 53.25 5.19
C LYS A 419 -43.15 52.23 4.80
N LEU A 420 -42.97 50.96 5.18
CA LEU A 420 -43.92 49.88 4.95
C LEU A 420 -45.07 49.81 5.97
N LYS A 421 -45.15 50.75 6.93
CA LYS A 421 -46.15 50.79 8.00
C LYS A 421 -46.19 49.50 8.85
N LEU A 422 -45.05 48.82 9.00
CA LEU A 422 -44.94 47.62 9.83
C LEU A 422 -44.79 48.01 11.32
N PRO A 423 -45.33 47.20 12.26
CA PRO A 423 -45.14 47.41 13.70
C PRO A 423 -43.67 47.49 14.10
N GLU A 424 -43.37 48.13 15.24
CA GLU A 424 -42.02 48.07 15.82
C GLU A 424 -41.62 46.63 16.15
N LEU A 425 -40.33 46.33 16.06
CA LEU A 425 -39.83 45.02 16.43
C LEU A 425 -39.93 44.86 17.95
N LYS A 426 -40.37 43.67 18.37
CA LYS A 426 -40.32 43.31 19.79
C LYS A 426 -38.86 43.22 20.24
N LYS A 427 -38.61 43.46 21.53
CA LYS A 427 -37.27 43.32 22.13
C LYS A 427 -36.76 41.88 21.90
N SER A 428 -35.48 41.71 21.61
CA SER A 428 -34.88 40.39 21.47
C SER A 428 -34.77 39.71 22.85
N GLY A 429 -34.94 38.38 22.87
CA GLY A 429 -34.66 37.54 24.05
C GLY A 429 -33.16 37.23 24.17
N VAL A 430 -32.30 38.22 23.95
CA VAL A 430 -30.84 38.01 23.89
C VAL A 430 -30.27 37.49 25.21
N GLU A 431 -30.87 37.84 26.35
CA GLU A 431 -30.38 37.39 27.65
C GLU A 431 -30.52 35.88 27.83
N ASP A 432 -31.64 35.28 27.43
CA ASP A 432 -31.82 33.82 27.45
C ASP A 432 -30.77 33.13 26.57
N LEU A 433 -30.52 33.68 25.38
CA LEU A 433 -29.51 33.16 24.47
C LEU A 433 -28.09 33.30 25.04
N ARG A 434 -27.76 34.41 25.70
CA ARG A 434 -26.46 34.59 26.36
C ARG A 434 -26.27 33.58 27.47
N SER A 435 -27.28 33.35 28.32
CA SER A 435 -27.22 32.31 29.36
C SER A 435 -26.98 30.92 28.77
N LEU A 436 -27.56 30.61 27.61
CA LEU A 436 -27.28 29.34 26.92
C LEU A 436 -25.87 29.28 26.32
N LEU A 437 -25.38 30.37 25.74
CA LEU A 437 -24.04 30.44 25.16
C LEU A 437 -22.95 30.28 26.23
N GLU A 438 -23.13 30.87 27.42
CA GLU A 438 -22.23 30.69 28.57
C GLU A 438 -22.15 29.25 29.08
N MET A 439 -23.14 28.40 28.79
CA MET A 439 -23.13 26.98 29.17
C MET A 439 -22.37 26.08 28.17
N VAL A 440 -22.04 26.60 26.99
CA VAL A 440 -21.37 25.84 25.90
C VAL A 440 -20.02 26.43 25.47
N GLU A 441 -19.65 27.62 25.97
CA GLU A 441 -18.27 28.14 25.96
C GLU A 441 -17.43 27.47 27.06
#